data_AF-A0A0Q4GNI2-F1
#
_entry.id   AF-A0A0Q4GNI2-F1
#
_cell.length_a   1.000
_cell.length_b   1.000
_cell.length_c   1.000
_cell.angle_alpha   90.00
_cell.angle_beta   90.00
_cell.angle_gamma   90.00
#
_symmetry.space_group_name_H-M   'P 1'
#
loop_
_entity.id
_entity.type
_entity.pdbx_description
1 polymer ?
#
loop_
_entity_poly.entity_id
_entity_poly.type
_entity_poly.pdbx_seq_one_letter_code
_entity_poly.pdbx_strand_id
1 'polypeptide(L)' 'MTLNVLIMLGVALLAGVIGLWLLLLRLRSRATQQSRYAHGMVGMMALALGVILTIFGIAQWSWGSAS' A
#
# COMPACT_ATOMS: atom_id res chain seq x y z
N MET A 1 -21.61 -2.91 -3.74
CA MET A 1 -20.33 -2.67 -3.06
C MET A 1 -20.61 -2.59 -1.56
N THR A 2 -20.22 -3.58 -0.76
CA THR A 2 -20.46 -3.58 0.69
C THR A 2 -19.48 -2.64 1.41
N LEU A 3 -19.88 -2.10 2.57
CA LEU A 3 -19.09 -1.13 3.34
C LEU A 3 -17.68 -1.65 3.68
N ASN A 4 -17.55 -2.95 3.93
CA ASN A 4 -16.27 -3.61 4.22
C ASN A 4 -15.28 -3.53 3.06
N VAL A 5 -15.74 -3.69 1.81
CA VAL A 5 -14.90 -3.60 0.61
C VAL A 5 -14.38 -2.18 0.44
N LEU A 6 -15.22 -1.17 0.72
CA LEU A 6 -14.84 0.24 0.68
C LEU A 6 -13.77 0.58 1.72
N ILE A 7 -13.91 0.08 2.95
CA ILE A 7 -12.90 0.27 4.01
C ILE A 7 -11.58 -0.39 3.61
N MET A 8 -11.63 -1.61 3.06
CA MET A 8 -10.44 -2.35 2.66
C MET A 8 -9.69 -1.69 1.50
N LEU A 9 -10.42 -1.16 0.50
CA LEU A 9 -9.84 -0.34 -0.56
C LEU A 9 -9.27 0.98 -0.04
N GLY A 10 -9.94 1.62 0.93
CA GLY A 10 -9.43 2.82 1.59
C GLY A 10 -8.11 2.57 2.32
N VAL A 11 -8.00 1.46 3.06
CA VAL A 11 -6.77 1.06 3.73
C VAL A 11 -5.68 0.71 2.72
N ALA A 12 -6.02 0.04 1.63
CA ALA A 12 -5.07 -0.28 0.56
C ALA A 12 -4.52 0.98 -0.12
N LEU A 13 -5.38 1.97 -0.37
CA LEU A 13 -4.99 3.29 -0.89
C LEU A 13 -4.06 4.01 0.08
N LEU A 14 -4.39 4.05 1.38
CA LEU A 14 -3.54 4.67 2.39
C LEU A 14 -2.18 3.98 2.48
N ALA A 15 -2.13 2.64 2.47
CA ALA A 15 -0.88 1.88 2.49
C ALA A 15 -0.02 2.15 1.24
N GLY A 16 -0.65 2.21 0.06
CA GLY A 16 0.02 2.55 -1.20
C GLY A 16 0.56 3.98 -1.20
N VAL A 17 -0.22 4.95 -0.74
CA VAL A 17 0.19 6.37 -0.63
C VAL A 17 1.33 6.53 0.38
N ILE A 18 1.27 5.86 1.53
CA ILE A 18 2.34 5.88 2.54
C ILE A 18 3.62 5.24 1.98
N GLY A 19 3.52 4.09 1.30
CA GLY A 19 4.65 3.43 0.65
C GLY A 19 5.30 4.30 -0.43
N LEU A 20 4.47 4.94 -1.28
CA LEU A 20 4.93 5.86 -2.32
C LEU A 20 5.56 7.12 -1.71
N TRP A 21 4.98 7.67 -0.65
CA TRP A 21 5.50 8.82 0.09
C TRP A 21 6.87 8.53 0.71
N LEU A 22 7.06 7.35 1.30
CA LEU A 22 8.36 6.91 1.84
C LEU A 22 9.42 6.72 0.74
N LEU A 23 9.02 6.22 -0.43
CA LEU A 23 9.91 6.13 -1.60
C LEU A 23 10.24 7.52 -2.18
N LEU A 24 9.30 8.46 -2.17
CA LEU A 24 9.56 9.85 -2.58
C LEU A 24 10.46 10.59 -1.58
N LEU A 25 10.27 10.36 -0.28
CA LEU A 25 11.19 10.83 0.78
C LEU A 25 12.60 10.25 0.58
N ARG A 26 12.72 9.00 0.13
CA ARG A 26 14.00 8.38 -0.23
C ARG A 26 14.70 9.07 -1.40
N LEU A 27 13.94 9.56 -2.39
CA LEU A 27 14.48 10.33 -3.52
C LEU A 27 14.87 11.76 -3.12
N ARG A 28 14.11 12.38 -2.22
CA ARG A 28 14.28 13.78 -1.82
C ARG A 28 15.30 13.99 -0.70
N SER A 29 15.52 12.99 0.15
CA SER A 29 16.36 13.15 1.34
C SER A 29 17.85 12.92 1.03
N ARG A 30 18.67 13.97 1.20
CA ARG A 30 20.15 13.91 1.25
C ARG A 30 20.66 13.23 2.54
N ALA A 31 19.92 12.26 3.08
CA ALA A 31 20.28 11.56 4.30
C ALA A 31 21.26 10.40 4.01
N THR A 32 22.12 10.13 4.99
CA THR A 32 23.16 9.10 5.04
C THR A 32 22.73 7.74 4.46
N GLN A 33 23.66 6.98 3.86
CA GLN A 33 23.37 5.74 3.11
C GLN A 33 22.47 4.74 3.85
N GLN A 34 22.60 4.62 5.17
CA GLN A 34 21.80 3.74 6.01
C GLN A 34 20.29 4.11 6.01
N SER A 35 19.98 5.40 6.00
CA SER A 35 18.60 5.90 5.91
C SER A 35 17.97 5.56 4.56
N ARG A 36 18.74 5.67 3.46
CA ARG A 36 18.24 5.33 2.11
C ARG A 36 17.93 3.84 1.95
N TYR A 37 18.63 2.95 2.66
CA TYR A 37 18.36 1.51 2.60
C TYR A 37 17.09 1.15 3.37
N ALA A 38 16.95 1.66 4.61
CA ALA A 38 15.75 1.46 5.42
C ALA A 38 14.48 2.02 4.76
N HIS A 39 14.53 3.24 4.22
CA HIS A 39 13.39 3.83 3.51
C HIS A 39 13.01 3.06 2.23
N GLY A 40 13.98 2.47 1.54
CA GLY A 40 13.73 1.63 0.37
C GLY A 40 13.03 0.32 0.72
N MET A 41 13.51 -0.35 1.76
CA MET A 41 12.97 -1.63 2.22
C MET A 41 11.54 -1.47 2.76
N VAL A 42 11.32 -0.46 3.62
CA VAL A 42 9.99 -0.16 4.19
C VAL A 42 9.04 0.31 3.10
N GLY A 43 9.51 1.15 2.16
CA GLY A 43 8.71 1.59 1.02
C GLY A 43 8.22 0.44 0.14
N MET A 44 9.11 -0.51 -0.21
CA MET A 44 8.75 -1.71 -0.99
C MET A 44 7.79 -2.63 -0.22
N MET A 45 8.02 -2.86 1.07
CA MET A 45 7.12 -3.67 1.91
C MET A 45 5.72 -3.04 2.02
N ALA A 46 5.64 -1.71 2.21
CA ALA A 46 4.36 -1.00 2.27
C ALA A 46 3.62 -1.02 0.91
N LEU A 47 4.35 -0.89 -0.21
CA LEU A 47 3.77 -1.01 -1.54
C LEU A 47 3.22 -2.41 -1.80
N ALA A 48 4.00 -3.45 -1.48
CA ALA A 48 3.57 -4.84 -1.60
C ALA A 48 2.32 -5.12 -0.76
N LEU A 49 2.27 -4.62 0.48
CA LEU A 49 1.11 -4.73 1.34
C LEU A 49 -0.13 -4.04 0.73
N GLY A 50 0.03 -2.82 0.20
CA GLY A 50 -1.05 -2.10 -0.48
C GLY A 50 -1.60 -2.85 -1.70
N VAL A 51 -0.72 -3.44 -2.51
CA VAL A 51 -1.12 -4.26 -3.67
C VAL A 51 -1.88 -5.50 -3.22
N ILE A 52 -1.39 -6.23 -2.22
CA ILE A 52 -2.05 -7.42 -1.69
C ILE A 52 -3.44 -7.08 -1.15
N LEU A 53 -3.56 -6.02 -0.35
CA LEU A 53 -4.84 -5.57 0.20
C LEU A 53 -5.82 -5.15 -0.89
N THR A 54 -5.33 -4.53 -1.97
CA THR A 54 -6.15 -4.16 -3.13
C THR A 54 -6.70 -5.41 -3.85
N ILE A 55 -5.83 -6.39 -4.14
CA ILE A 55 -6.23 -7.66 -4.78
C ILE A 55 -7.26 -8.37 -3.91
N PHE A 56 -7.02 -8.45 -2.61
CA PHE A 56 -7.90 -9.13 -1.68
C PHE A 56 -9.26 -8.42 -1.56
N GLY A 57 -9.28 -7.08 -1.56
CA GLY A 57 -10.52 -6.30 -1.61
C GLY A 57 -11.33 -6.54 -2.88
N ILE A 58 -10.67 -6.63 -4.04
CA ILE A 58 -11.32 -6.97 -5.33
C ILE A 58 -11.87 -8.39 -5.30
N ALA A 59 -11.11 -9.35 -4.77
CA ALA A 59 -11.54 -10.74 -4.65
C ALA A 59 -12.78 -10.87 -3.73
N GLN A 60 -12.80 -10.18 -2.58
CA GLN A 60 -13.97 -10.16 -1.71
C GLN A 60 -15.20 -9.56 -2.40
N TRP A 61 -15.02 -8.50 -3.18
CA TRP A 61 -16.11 -7.94 -3.98
C TRP A 61 -16.60 -8.90 -5.05
N SER A 62 -15.69 -9.61 -5.72
CA SER A 62 -16.04 -10.63 -6.73
C SER A 62 -16.86 -11.77 -6.13
N TRP A 63 -16.51 -12.24 -4.93
CA TRP A 63 -17.27 -13.30 -4.25
C TRP A 63 -18.64 -12.82 -3.77
N GLY A 64 -18.71 -11.61 -3.19
CA GLY A 64 -19.98 -11.04 -2.71
C GLY A 64 -20.91 -10.52 -3.81
N SER A 65 -20.44 -10.41 -5.05
CA SER A 65 -21.28 -10.06 -6.21
C SER A 65 -21.75 -11.30 -6.99
N ALA A 66 -21.17 -12.47 -6.71
CA ALA A 66 -21.56 -13.75 -7.30
C ALA A 66 -22.68 -14.46 -6.50
N SER A 67 -23.09 -13.90 -5.37
CA SER A 67 -24.25 -14.30 -4.55
C SER A 67 -25.44 -13.37 -4.81
#